data_AF-A0A832IJ84-F1
#
_entry.id   AF-A0A832IJ84-F1
#
_cell.length_a   1.000
_cell.length_b   1.000
_cell.length_c   1.000
_cell.angle_alpha   90.00
_cell.angle_beta   90.00
_cell.angle_gamma   90.00
#
_symmetry.space_group_name_H-M   'P 1'
#
loop_
_entity.id
_entity.type
_entity.pdbx_description
1 polymer ?
#
loop_
_entity_poly.entity_id
_entity_poly.type
_entity_poly.pdbx_seq_one_letter_code
_entity_poly.pdbx_strand_id
1 'polypeptide(L)'
;FMASDTTMTLDEKRHLYYGYIYQDTYSPYGHSNYTDSLKVLMQKRQLSNDELKNVIVFSDSILTKNPFDLRVMNTKLFAYKEFKNDSAFQKTLNKFKIVIDALLSSGDGRKKKTAFYVINVSHEYDLLNILGFSFGGQQTLIDHYDYLTVVENPQKIEGFYFDVSPSLNSLNEMFKK
;
A
#
# COMPACT_ATOMS: atom_id res chain seq x y z
N PHE A 1 -9.50 -9.36 -9.18
CA PHE A 1 -8.33 -9.24 -8.29
C PHE A 1 -7.75 -10.57 -7.80
N MET A 2 -8.49 -11.43 -7.08
CA MET A 2 -7.94 -12.65 -6.46
C MET A 2 -7.25 -13.61 -7.45
N ALA A 3 -7.82 -13.75 -8.66
CA ALA A 3 -7.27 -14.54 -9.75
C ALA A 3 -6.05 -13.91 -10.46
N SER A 4 -5.62 -12.70 -10.07
CA SER A 4 -4.58 -11.92 -10.78
C SER A 4 -4.91 -11.71 -12.25
N ASP A 5 -6.11 -11.18 -12.53
CA ASP A 5 -6.53 -10.82 -13.87
C ASP A 5 -5.62 -9.72 -14.44
N THR A 6 -4.96 -10.01 -15.55
CA THR A 6 -4.03 -9.09 -16.23
C THR A 6 -4.73 -8.17 -17.24
N THR A 7 -6.04 -8.36 -17.46
CA THR A 7 -6.83 -7.66 -18.48
C THR A 7 -7.64 -6.49 -17.94
N MET A 8 -7.59 -6.25 -16.62
CA MET A 8 -8.32 -5.15 -15.99
C MET A 8 -7.97 -3.79 -16.62
N THR A 9 -8.99 -3.06 -17.01
CA THR A 9 -8.93 -1.66 -17.42
C THR A 9 -8.59 -0.76 -16.24
N LEU A 10 -8.17 0.49 -16.51
CA LEU A 10 -7.90 1.45 -15.44
C LEU A 10 -9.13 1.71 -14.57
N ASP A 11 -10.30 1.81 -15.18
CA ASP A 11 -11.54 2.05 -14.45
C ASP A 11 -11.89 0.87 -13.54
N GLU A 12 -11.73 -0.37 -13.98
CA GLU A 12 -11.93 -1.54 -13.11
C GLU A 12 -10.95 -1.58 -11.94
N LYS A 13 -9.68 -1.16 -12.16
CA LYS A 13 -8.69 -1.04 -11.09
C LYS A 13 -9.08 0.03 -10.07
N ARG A 14 -9.56 1.18 -10.55
CA ARG A 14 -10.10 2.26 -9.70
C ARG A 14 -11.30 1.80 -8.88
N HIS A 15 -12.28 1.16 -9.51
CA HIS A 15 -13.46 0.62 -8.82
C HIS A 15 -13.06 -0.40 -7.76
N LEU A 16 -12.11 -1.30 -8.07
CA LEU A 16 -11.60 -2.26 -7.11
C LEU A 16 -10.94 -1.59 -5.89
N TYR A 17 -10.02 -0.65 -6.13
CA TYR A 17 -9.24 -0.04 -5.06
C TYR A 17 -10.08 0.97 -4.26
N TYR A 18 -10.67 1.96 -4.92
CA TYR A 18 -11.47 3.00 -4.26
C TYR A 18 -12.80 2.47 -3.72
N GLY A 19 -13.41 1.48 -4.39
CA GLY A 19 -14.66 0.87 -3.92
C GLY A 19 -14.49 0.03 -2.65
N TYR A 20 -13.25 -0.32 -2.27
CA TYR A 20 -13.00 -1.09 -1.05
C TYR A 20 -13.42 -0.36 0.22
N ILE A 21 -13.47 0.98 0.21
CA ILE A 21 -13.91 1.79 1.36
C ILE A 21 -15.36 1.51 1.78
N TYR A 22 -16.17 0.92 0.89
CA TYR A 22 -17.58 0.58 1.15
C TYR A 22 -17.78 -0.86 1.62
N GLN A 23 -16.72 -1.65 1.74
CA GLN A 23 -16.82 -3.02 2.24
C GLN A 23 -16.86 -3.02 3.78
N ASP A 24 -17.67 -3.89 4.37
CA ASP A 24 -17.76 -4.03 5.84
C ASP A 24 -16.42 -4.39 6.50
N THR A 25 -15.50 -4.97 5.72
CA THR A 25 -14.15 -5.34 6.15
C THR A 25 -13.13 -4.21 6.03
N TYR A 26 -13.53 -3.03 5.52
CA TYR A 26 -12.62 -1.89 5.41
C TYR A 26 -12.19 -1.43 6.80
N SER A 27 -10.87 -1.47 7.02
CA SER A 27 -10.25 -1.09 8.29
C SER A 27 -8.91 -0.41 8.01
N PRO A 28 -8.90 0.92 7.76
CA PRO A 28 -7.67 1.65 7.44
C PRO A 28 -6.66 1.65 8.60
N TYR A 29 -7.14 1.46 9.83
CA TYR A 29 -6.33 1.35 11.06
C TYR A 29 -6.23 -0.09 11.60
N GLY A 30 -6.66 -1.08 10.81
CA GLY A 30 -6.66 -2.48 11.21
C GLY A 30 -5.26 -3.05 11.37
N HIS A 31 -5.09 -3.90 12.38
CA HIS A 31 -3.83 -4.60 12.64
C HIS A 31 -4.03 -6.12 12.53
N SER A 32 -3.02 -6.83 12.01
CA SER A 32 -3.00 -8.30 11.97
C SER A 32 -2.01 -8.84 12.99
N ASN A 33 -2.37 -9.91 13.70
CA ASN A 33 -1.48 -10.58 14.66
C ASN A 33 -0.21 -11.13 13.98
N TYR A 34 -0.25 -11.39 12.67
CA TYR A 34 0.90 -11.89 11.91
C TYR A 34 1.89 -10.79 11.51
N THR A 35 1.52 -9.50 11.67
CA THR A 35 2.38 -8.37 11.28
C THR A 35 3.71 -8.40 12.05
N ASP A 36 3.69 -8.69 13.34
CA ASP A 36 4.92 -8.72 14.14
C ASP A 36 5.79 -9.95 13.86
N SER A 37 5.16 -11.12 13.64
CA SER A 37 5.89 -12.31 13.18
C SER A 37 6.58 -12.09 11.83
N LEU A 38 5.90 -11.40 10.91
CA LEU A 38 6.48 -11.05 9.60
C LEU A 38 7.65 -10.06 9.74
N LYS A 39 7.52 -9.04 10.61
CA LYS A 39 8.61 -8.08 10.89
C LYS A 39 9.86 -8.77 11.40
N VAL A 40 9.73 -9.71 12.35
CA VAL A 40 10.87 -10.45 12.91
C VAL A 40 11.62 -11.23 11.83
N LEU A 41 10.90 -11.88 10.90
CA LEU A 41 11.54 -12.56 9.78
C LEU A 41 12.25 -11.56 8.86
N MET A 42 11.66 -10.39 8.59
CA MET A 42 12.23 -9.39 7.69
C MET A 42 13.42 -8.60 8.25
N GLN A 43 13.75 -8.77 9.53
CA GLN A 43 14.98 -8.24 10.11
C GLN A 43 16.20 -9.13 9.86
N LYS A 44 16.01 -10.38 9.41
CA LYS A 44 17.10 -11.32 9.18
C LYS A 44 17.81 -11.01 7.87
N ARG A 45 19.14 -11.11 7.88
CA ARG A 45 19.98 -10.89 6.67
C ARG A 45 19.73 -11.93 5.58
N GLN A 46 19.47 -13.17 5.97
CA GLN A 46 19.16 -14.29 5.09
C GLN A 46 18.07 -15.13 5.74
N LEU A 47 17.24 -15.75 4.91
CA LEU A 47 16.17 -16.64 5.34
C LEU A 47 16.41 -18.04 4.79
N SER A 48 16.18 -19.04 5.62
CA SER A 48 16.08 -20.43 5.19
C SER A 48 14.80 -20.66 4.37
N ASN A 49 14.76 -21.78 3.66
CA ASN A 49 13.56 -22.17 2.90
C ASN A 49 12.31 -22.26 3.79
N ASP A 50 12.38 -22.79 5.00
CA ASP A 50 11.19 -22.88 5.86
C ASP A 50 10.73 -21.50 6.37
N GLU A 51 11.68 -20.59 6.63
CA GLU A 51 11.34 -19.21 6.99
C GLU A 51 10.73 -18.44 5.82
N LEU A 52 11.22 -18.64 4.59
CA LEU A 52 10.59 -18.07 3.40
C LEU A 52 9.16 -18.60 3.22
N LYS A 53 8.88 -19.88 3.52
CA LYS A 53 7.49 -20.41 3.51
C LYS A 53 6.63 -19.68 4.55
N ASN A 54 7.17 -19.46 5.75
CA ASN A 54 6.47 -18.72 6.79
C ASN A 54 6.20 -17.27 6.38
N VAL A 55 7.14 -16.61 5.70
CA VAL A 55 6.93 -15.27 5.11
C VAL A 55 5.71 -15.28 4.18
N ILE A 56 5.58 -16.27 3.30
CA ILE A 56 4.43 -16.39 2.38
C ILE A 56 3.13 -16.59 3.16
N VAL A 57 3.11 -17.54 4.11
CA VAL A 57 1.91 -17.87 4.91
C VAL A 57 1.43 -16.66 5.74
N PHE A 58 2.35 -15.96 6.40
CA PHE A 58 2.02 -14.77 7.18
C PHE A 58 1.55 -13.64 6.27
N SER A 59 2.20 -13.45 5.12
CA SER A 59 1.78 -12.45 4.14
C SER A 59 0.36 -12.72 3.63
N ASP A 60 0.02 -13.98 3.29
CA ASP A 60 -1.33 -14.36 2.85
C ASP A 60 -2.39 -14.13 3.94
N SER A 61 -2.03 -14.41 5.19
CA SER A 61 -2.92 -14.17 6.33
C SER A 61 -3.19 -12.69 6.54
N ILE A 62 -2.17 -11.82 6.36
CA ILE A 62 -2.35 -10.36 6.44
C ILE A 62 -3.16 -9.85 5.26
N LEU A 63 -2.84 -10.27 4.04
CA LEU A 63 -3.51 -9.83 2.80
C LEU A 63 -4.97 -10.28 2.72
N THR A 64 -5.38 -11.29 3.48
CA THR A 64 -6.80 -11.66 3.59
C THR A 64 -7.62 -10.57 4.29
N LYS A 65 -7.01 -9.85 5.26
CA LYS A 65 -7.66 -8.77 6.01
C LYS A 65 -7.37 -7.39 5.43
N ASN A 66 -6.17 -7.20 4.88
CA ASN A 66 -5.73 -5.96 4.23
C ASN A 66 -5.23 -6.26 2.82
N PRO A 67 -6.14 -6.44 1.84
CA PRO A 67 -5.80 -6.93 0.51
C PRO A 67 -4.94 -5.98 -0.31
N PHE A 68 -4.78 -4.72 0.11
CA PHE A 68 -3.98 -3.70 -0.59
C PHE A 68 -2.76 -3.26 0.22
N ASP A 69 -2.28 -4.08 1.16
CA ASP A 69 -1.02 -3.83 1.85
C ASP A 69 0.17 -4.01 0.89
N LEU A 70 0.66 -2.90 0.34
CA LEU A 70 1.75 -2.88 -0.64
C LEU A 70 3.07 -3.39 -0.04
N ARG A 71 3.32 -3.14 1.25
CA ARG A 71 4.53 -3.60 1.94
C ARG A 71 4.53 -5.11 2.06
N VAL A 72 3.40 -5.69 2.47
CA VAL A 72 3.24 -7.14 2.57
C VAL A 72 3.31 -7.81 1.19
N MET A 73 2.70 -7.22 0.16
CA MET A 73 2.87 -7.71 -1.21
C MET A 73 4.34 -7.68 -1.66
N ASN A 74 5.07 -6.62 -1.34
CA ASN A 74 6.50 -6.51 -1.66
C ASN A 74 7.35 -7.55 -0.92
N THR A 75 7.08 -7.78 0.37
CA THR A 75 7.67 -8.89 1.14
C THR A 75 7.39 -10.25 0.50
N LYS A 76 6.17 -10.45 0.00
CA LYS A 76 5.78 -11.69 -0.68
C LYS A 76 6.49 -11.86 -2.03
N LEU A 77 6.67 -10.77 -2.79
CA LEU A 77 7.47 -10.75 -4.02
C LEU A 77 8.92 -11.13 -3.76
N PHE A 78 9.53 -10.58 -2.69
CA PHE A 78 10.87 -10.99 -2.25
C PHE A 78 10.93 -12.50 -1.97
N ALA A 79 10.01 -13.03 -1.16
CA ALA A 79 10.01 -14.46 -0.84
C ALA A 79 9.85 -15.35 -2.09
N TYR A 80 8.96 -15.00 -3.01
CA TYR A 80 8.80 -15.76 -4.26
C TYR A 80 10.02 -15.69 -5.17
N LYS A 81 10.73 -14.56 -5.19
CA LYS A 81 11.98 -14.41 -5.94
C LYS A 81 13.08 -15.31 -5.37
N GLU A 82 13.25 -15.33 -4.05
CA GLU A 82 14.23 -16.21 -3.37
C GLU A 82 13.89 -17.70 -3.61
N PHE A 83 12.61 -18.06 -3.61
CA PHE A 83 12.16 -19.41 -3.97
C PHE A 83 12.23 -19.75 -5.46
N LYS A 84 12.52 -18.78 -6.34
CA LYS A 84 12.42 -18.95 -7.79
C LYS A 84 11.04 -19.42 -8.25
N ASN A 85 9.98 -18.96 -7.57
CA ASN A 85 8.59 -19.23 -7.94
C ASN A 85 8.05 -18.12 -8.84
N ASP A 86 8.47 -18.15 -10.12
CA ASP A 86 8.16 -17.08 -11.09
C ASP A 86 6.65 -16.92 -11.33
N SER A 87 5.89 -18.02 -11.33
CA SER A 87 4.43 -17.96 -11.53
C SER A 87 3.73 -17.19 -10.41
N ALA A 88 4.04 -17.50 -9.15
CA ALA A 88 3.47 -16.79 -8.01
C ALA A 88 3.99 -15.36 -7.87
N PHE A 89 5.25 -15.13 -8.25
CA PHE A 89 5.83 -13.79 -8.36
C PHE A 89 5.05 -12.92 -9.34
N GLN A 90 4.83 -13.39 -10.58
CA GLN A 90 4.10 -12.62 -11.60
C GLN A 90 2.65 -12.32 -11.18
N LYS A 91 1.96 -13.30 -10.56
CA LYS A 91 0.60 -13.08 -10.04
C LYS A 91 0.57 -12.01 -8.94
N THR A 92 1.53 -12.04 -8.03
CA THR A 92 1.62 -11.04 -6.95
C THR A 92 2.02 -9.68 -7.50
N LEU A 93 2.91 -9.63 -8.48
CA LEU A 93 3.35 -8.40 -9.13
C LEU A 93 2.21 -7.73 -9.87
N ASN A 94 1.36 -8.51 -10.55
CA ASN A 94 0.18 -7.96 -11.22
C ASN A 94 -0.83 -7.38 -10.20
N LYS A 95 -1.07 -8.06 -9.07
CA LYS A 95 -1.90 -7.51 -7.98
C LYS A 95 -1.33 -6.21 -7.43
N PHE A 96 -0.02 -6.16 -7.22
CA PHE A 96 0.69 -4.95 -6.79
C PHE A 96 0.48 -3.81 -7.81
N LYS A 97 0.71 -4.07 -9.10
CA LYS A 97 0.52 -3.10 -10.19
C LYS A 97 -0.92 -2.58 -10.26
N ILE A 98 -1.92 -3.43 -10.08
CA ILE A 98 -3.33 -3.01 -10.05
C ILE A 98 -3.58 -1.91 -9.01
N VAL A 99 -3.02 -2.06 -7.81
CA VAL A 99 -3.17 -1.07 -6.73
C VAL A 99 -2.41 0.22 -7.08
N ILE A 100 -1.18 0.10 -7.58
CA ILE A 100 -0.36 1.27 -7.97
C ILE A 100 -0.98 2.05 -9.12
N ASP A 101 -1.49 1.36 -10.15
CA ASP A 101 -2.17 1.99 -11.28
C ASP A 101 -3.38 2.79 -10.80
N ALA A 102 -4.17 2.26 -9.87
CA ALA A 102 -5.28 2.99 -9.27
C ALA A 102 -4.78 4.23 -8.52
N LEU A 103 -3.82 4.07 -7.60
CA LEU A 103 -3.23 5.18 -6.83
C LEU A 103 -2.72 6.32 -7.70
N LEU A 104 -1.86 6.01 -8.68
CA LEU A 104 -1.25 6.99 -9.59
C LEU A 104 -2.25 7.64 -10.53
N SER A 105 -3.46 7.08 -10.67
CA SER A 105 -4.49 7.62 -11.57
C SER A 105 -5.34 8.75 -10.98
N SER A 106 -5.19 9.03 -9.69
CA SER A 106 -5.95 10.10 -9.00
C SER A 106 -5.38 11.50 -9.21
N GLY A 107 -4.05 11.61 -9.38
CA GLY A 107 -3.37 12.89 -9.43
C GLY A 107 -1.86 12.75 -9.51
N ASP A 108 -1.16 13.85 -9.25
CA ASP A 108 0.31 13.93 -9.24
C ASP A 108 0.88 14.35 -7.87
N GLY A 109 0.01 14.59 -6.90
CA GLY A 109 0.32 15.03 -5.55
C GLY A 109 0.91 16.44 -5.46
N ARG A 110 1.01 17.22 -6.54
CA ARG A 110 1.74 18.51 -6.51
C ARG A 110 0.95 19.64 -5.89
N LYS A 111 -0.38 19.55 -5.94
CA LYS A 111 -1.32 20.53 -5.42
C LYS A 111 -2.49 19.79 -4.80
N LYS A 112 -3.22 20.41 -3.88
CA LYS A 112 -4.45 19.84 -3.31
C LYS A 112 -5.43 19.32 -4.37
N LYS A 113 -5.65 20.10 -5.44
CA LYS A 113 -6.56 19.72 -6.55
C LYS A 113 -6.11 18.50 -7.38
N THR A 114 -4.85 18.10 -7.27
CA THR A 114 -4.25 16.93 -7.93
C THR A 114 -3.61 16.02 -6.89
N ALA A 115 -4.09 16.06 -5.64
CA ALA A 115 -3.60 15.20 -4.57
C ALA A 115 -3.79 13.74 -4.95
N PHE A 116 -2.88 12.88 -4.46
CA PHE A 116 -3.10 11.44 -4.57
C PHE A 116 -4.23 11.04 -3.63
N TYR A 117 -5.25 10.36 -4.14
CA TYR A 117 -6.34 9.84 -3.31
C TYR A 117 -5.96 8.47 -2.76
N VAL A 118 -5.87 8.36 -1.45
CA VAL A 118 -5.45 7.13 -0.75
C VAL A 118 -6.53 6.65 0.20
N ILE A 119 -6.72 5.33 0.25
CA ILE A 119 -7.70 4.72 1.17
C ILE A 119 -7.05 4.24 2.47
N ASN A 120 -5.73 4.36 2.59
CA ASN A 120 -4.97 4.05 3.79
C ASN A 120 -3.77 4.98 3.88
N VAL A 121 -3.52 5.55 5.06
CA VAL A 121 -2.36 6.42 5.36
C VAL A 121 -1.02 5.75 5.00
N SER A 122 -0.90 4.42 5.13
CA SER A 122 0.33 3.72 4.74
C SER A 122 0.69 3.91 3.26
N HIS A 123 -0.33 4.06 2.39
CA HIS A 123 -0.15 4.23 0.95
C HIS A 123 0.51 5.55 0.58
N GLU A 124 0.45 6.57 1.43
CA GLU A 124 1.14 7.85 1.21
C GLU A 124 2.65 7.63 1.14
N TYR A 125 3.19 6.98 2.16
CA TYR A 125 4.59 6.62 2.27
C TYR A 125 5.02 5.59 1.23
N ASP A 126 4.15 4.62 0.94
CA ASP A 126 4.42 3.63 -0.10
C ASP A 126 4.57 4.30 -1.47
N LEU A 127 3.71 5.29 -1.76
CA LEU A 127 3.74 6.00 -3.03
C LEU A 127 4.96 6.92 -3.14
N LEU A 128 5.37 7.60 -2.06
CA LEU A 128 6.63 8.36 -2.05
C LEU A 128 7.80 7.46 -2.48
N ASN A 129 7.94 6.28 -1.86
CA ASN A 129 9.01 5.34 -2.18
C ASN A 129 8.94 4.85 -3.64
N ILE A 130 7.73 4.57 -4.15
CA ILE A 130 7.51 4.13 -5.54
C ILE A 130 7.89 5.23 -6.55
N LEU A 131 7.61 6.48 -6.21
CA LEU A 131 7.99 7.65 -7.01
C LEU A 131 9.49 8.00 -6.89
N GLY A 132 10.25 7.26 -6.06
CA GLY A 132 11.68 7.47 -5.86
C GLY A 132 12.01 8.56 -4.85
N PHE A 133 11.07 8.92 -3.98
CA PHE A 133 11.26 9.89 -2.89
C PHE A 133 11.29 9.21 -1.54
N SER A 134 12.04 9.80 -0.61
CA SER A 134 12.03 9.42 0.80
C SER A 134 11.32 10.50 1.60
N PHE A 135 10.59 10.10 2.64
CA PHE A 135 9.93 11.05 3.56
C PHE A 135 10.94 11.98 4.22
N GLY A 136 10.67 13.29 4.17
CA GLY A 136 11.54 14.37 4.64
C GLY A 136 11.41 14.70 6.13
N GLY A 137 10.56 13.98 6.86
CA GLY A 137 10.43 14.11 8.31
C GLY A 137 9.31 15.05 8.79
N GLN A 138 8.58 15.71 7.88
CA GLN A 138 7.44 16.55 8.25
C GLN A 138 6.18 16.11 7.51
N GLN A 139 5.12 15.88 8.28
CA GLN A 139 3.76 15.67 7.80
C GLN A 139 2.87 16.78 8.37
N THR A 140 1.99 17.34 7.56
CA THR A 140 1.01 18.35 8.00
C THR A 140 -0.36 18.03 7.44
N LEU A 141 -1.34 17.82 8.32
CA LEU A 141 -2.73 17.68 7.94
C LEU A 141 -3.36 19.06 7.75
N ILE A 142 -3.93 19.31 6.58
CA ILE A 142 -4.59 20.56 6.21
C ILE A 142 -5.99 20.21 5.68
N ASP A 143 -7.00 20.38 6.53
CA ASP A 143 -8.36 19.89 6.28
C ASP A 143 -8.38 18.35 6.15
N HIS A 144 -8.66 17.80 4.96
CA HIS A 144 -8.58 16.37 4.66
C HIS A 144 -7.37 15.99 3.80
N TYR A 145 -6.43 16.92 3.60
CA TYR A 145 -5.21 16.67 2.85
C TYR A 145 -4.02 16.54 3.78
N ASP A 146 -3.31 15.43 3.69
CA ASP A 146 -1.98 15.30 4.27
C ASP A 146 -0.92 15.81 3.29
N TYR A 147 -0.01 16.65 3.78
CA TYR A 147 1.18 17.08 3.04
C TYR A 147 2.41 16.45 3.67
N LEU A 148 3.09 15.58 2.92
CA LEU A 148 4.33 14.92 3.34
C LEU A 148 5.51 15.59 2.64
N THR A 149 6.47 16.09 3.41
CA THR A 149 7.73 16.57 2.85
C THR A 149 8.58 15.40 2.36
N VAL A 150 9.48 15.67 1.41
CA VAL A 150 10.46 14.69 0.93
C VAL A 150 11.88 15.20 1.17
N VAL A 151 12.83 14.27 1.26
CA VAL A 151 14.25 14.59 1.34
C VAL A 151 14.68 15.40 0.11
N GLU A 152 15.67 16.28 0.29
CA GLU A 152 16.25 17.05 -0.81
C GLU A 152 16.61 16.16 -1.99
N ASN A 153 16.16 16.57 -3.18
CA ASN A 153 16.24 15.76 -4.39
C ASN A 153 16.58 16.65 -5.59
N PRO A 154 17.19 16.09 -6.65
CA PRO A 154 17.57 16.84 -7.85
C PRO A 154 16.42 17.59 -8.53
N GLN A 155 15.19 17.11 -8.34
CA GLN A 155 13.97 17.69 -8.91
C GLN A 155 13.43 18.90 -8.10
N LYS A 156 14.06 19.24 -6.96
CA LYS A 156 13.66 20.34 -6.06
C LYS A 156 12.20 20.26 -5.60
N ILE A 157 11.73 19.04 -5.36
CA ILE A 157 10.38 18.78 -4.90
C ILE A 157 10.38 18.84 -3.39
N GLU A 158 9.52 19.68 -2.81
CA GLU A 158 9.43 19.83 -1.36
C GLU A 158 8.57 18.77 -0.69
N GLY A 159 7.53 18.29 -1.39
CA GLY A 159 6.58 17.33 -0.85
C GLY A 159 5.42 17.04 -1.79
N PHE A 160 4.48 16.24 -1.29
CA PHE A 160 3.29 15.81 -2.00
C PHE A 160 2.04 15.88 -1.12
N TYR A 161 0.91 16.18 -1.74
CA TYR A 161 -0.42 16.19 -1.16
C TYR A 161 -1.12 14.86 -1.38
N PHE A 162 -1.77 14.37 -0.33
CA PHE A 162 -2.58 13.17 -0.31
C PHE A 162 -3.97 13.51 0.24
N ASP A 163 -5.02 13.13 -0.47
CA ASP A 163 -6.38 13.15 0.06
C ASP A 163 -6.59 11.89 0.89
N VAL A 164 -6.67 12.07 2.20
CA VAL A 164 -6.84 11.01 3.21
C VAL A 164 -8.26 10.95 3.76
N SER A 165 -9.22 11.60 3.09
CA SER A 165 -10.62 11.63 3.52
C SER A 165 -11.23 10.25 3.80
N PRO A 166 -10.92 9.15 3.09
CA PRO A 166 -11.43 7.82 3.47
C PRO A 166 -11.07 7.40 4.89
N SER A 167 -9.80 7.59 5.27
CA SER A 167 -9.30 7.17 6.57
C SER A 167 -9.90 8.04 7.67
N LEU A 168 -9.96 9.36 7.45
CA LEU A 168 -10.58 10.29 8.40
C LEU A 168 -12.09 10.03 8.58
N ASN A 169 -12.81 9.74 7.50
CA ASN A 169 -14.22 9.39 7.57
C ASN A 169 -14.43 8.10 8.36
N SER A 170 -13.63 7.06 8.09
CA SER A 170 -13.67 5.82 8.86
C SER A 170 -13.40 6.04 10.35
N LEU A 171 -12.44 6.91 10.69
CA LEU A 171 -12.12 7.24 12.07
C LEU A 171 -13.30 7.94 12.78
N ASN A 172 -13.92 8.91 12.10
CA ASN A 172 -15.08 9.63 12.62
C ASN A 172 -16.27 8.70 12.89
N GLU A 173 -16.53 7.73 12.01
CA GLU A 173 -17.59 6.73 12.22
C GLU A 173 -17.29 5.79 13.39
N MET A 174 -16.03 5.49 13.69
CA MET A 174 -15.66 4.70 14.87
C MET A 174 -16.00 5.40 16.19
N PHE A 175 -15.90 6.74 16.24
CA PHE A 175 -16.21 7.53 17.45
C PHE A 175 -17.70 7.82 17.64
N LYS A 176 -18.54 7.56 16.63
CA LYS A 176 -20.01 7.74 16.71
C LYS A 176 -20.73 6.52 17.28
N LYS A 177 -20.05 5.37 17.40
CA LYS A 177 -20.57 4.13 17.98
C LYS A 177 -20.25 4.06 19.47
#